data_AF-A0A538RXV7-F1
#
_entry.id   AF-A0A538RXV7-F1
#
_cell.length_a   1.000
_cell.length_b   1.000
_cell.length_c   1.000
_cell.angle_alpha   90.00
_cell.angle_beta   90.00
_cell.angle_gamma   90.00
#
_symmetry.space_group_name_H-M   'P 1'
#
loop_
_entity.id
_entity.type
_entity.pdbx_description
1 polymer ?
#
loop_
_entity_poly.entity_id
_entity_poly.type
_entity_poly.pdbx_seq_one_letter_code
_entity_poly.pdbx_strand_id
1 'polypeptide(L)'
;MTQQVKAGDEGTDVLPPVTAEVPSSHPRGFYFIFWGEFAERCSYYGMRAIMPLYLTGVLAFADARASQVYFLFKMSAYLLPLLGGFLADRYFG
;
A
#
# COMPACT_ATOMS: atom_id res chain seq x y z
N MET A 1 -12.53 75.60 8.07
CA MET A 1 -13.28 74.42 8.58
C MET A 1 -14.01 73.87 7.37
N THR A 2 -13.56 72.80 6.72
CA THR A 2 -13.64 71.44 7.24
C THR A 2 -12.63 70.56 6.51
N GLN A 3 -11.65 70.04 7.25
CA GLN A 3 -10.72 69.01 6.80
C GLN A 3 -11.45 67.67 6.93
N GLN A 4 -11.67 66.96 5.82
CA GLN A 4 -12.06 65.56 5.86
C GLN A 4 -10.79 64.71 5.75
N VAL A 5 -10.36 64.21 6.90
CA VAL A 5 -9.33 63.18 7.03
C VAL A 5 -9.91 61.90 6.44
N LYS A 6 -9.34 61.45 5.33
CA LYS A 6 -9.59 60.13 4.75
C LYS A 6 -9.07 59.10 5.75
N ALA A 7 -9.97 58.46 6.49
CA ALA A 7 -9.67 57.30 7.30
C ALA A 7 -8.93 56.29 6.41
N GLY A 8 -7.69 55.97 6.80
CA GLY A 8 -6.95 54.86 6.24
C GLY A 8 -7.76 53.62 6.53
N ASP A 9 -8.38 53.09 5.48
CA ASP A 9 -8.95 51.76 5.47
C ASP A 9 -7.74 50.83 5.62
N GLU A 10 -7.48 50.41 6.86
CA GLU A 10 -6.66 49.23 7.16
C GLU A 10 -7.40 48.04 6.58
N GLY A 11 -7.39 47.97 5.24
CA GLY A 11 -7.82 46.84 4.46
C GLY A 11 -6.93 45.71 4.89
N THR A 12 -7.45 44.92 5.83
CA THR A 12 -6.93 43.62 6.16
C THR A 12 -6.69 42.90 4.85
N ASP A 13 -5.43 42.77 4.44
CA ASP A 13 -4.97 41.83 3.43
C ASP A 13 -5.19 40.43 4.02
N VAL A 14 -6.45 40.06 4.20
CA VAL A 14 -6.86 38.68 4.37
C VAL A 14 -6.57 38.04 3.02
N LEU A 15 -5.36 37.49 2.90
CA LEU A 15 -5.03 36.58 1.83
C LEU A 15 -6.21 35.62 1.67
N PRO A 16 -6.79 35.49 0.45
CA PRO A 16 -7.88 34.56 0.25
C PRO A 16 -7.44 33.20 0.77
N PRO A 17 -8.31 32.45 1.48
CA PRO A 17 -7.94 31.11 1.91
C PRO A 17 -7.49 30.36 0.67
N VAL A 18 -6.25 29.88 0.67
CA VAL A 18 -5.74 28.99 -0.37
C VAL A 18 -6.56 27.71 -0.24
N THR A 19 -7.75 27.71 -0.83
CA THR A 19 -8.52 26.51 -1.10
C THR A 19 -7.78 25.85 -2.24
N ALA A 20 -6.68 25.18 -1.92
CA ALA A 20 -6.10 24.19 -2.79
C ALA A 20 -7.24 23.21 -3.11
N GLU A 21 -7.81 23.30 -4.30
CA GLU A 21 -8.80 22.36 -4.75
C GLU A 21 -8.10 21.00 -4.82
N VAL A 22 -8.26 20.20 -3.76
CA VAL A 22 -7.79 18.82 -3.75
C VAL A 22 -8.61 18.12 -4.83
N PRO A 23 -7.99 17.63 -5.91
CA PRO A 23 -8.72 16.90 -6.93
C PRO A 23 -9.43 15.72 -6.24
N SER A 24 -10.76 15.69 -6.31
CA SER A 24 -11.57 14.66 -5.65
C SER A 24 -11.43 13.27 -6.29
N SER A 25 -10.64 13.15 -7.36
CA SER A 25 -10.47 11.94 -8.17
C SER A 25 -9.07 11.35 -8.00
N HIS A 26 -9.01 10.05 -7.74
CA HIS A 26 -7.74 9.33 -7.63
C HIS A 26 -7.10 9.14 -9.01
N PRO A 27 -5.75 9.22 -9.11
CA PRO A 27 -5.04 8.97 -10.36
C PRO A 27 -5.42 7.61 -10.96
N ARG A 28 -5.69 7.53 -12.27
CA ARG A 28 -6.17 6.29 -12.92
C ARG A 28 -5.26 5.07 -12.71
N GLY A 29 -3.95 5.28 -12.56
CA GLY A 29 -2.98 4.21 -12.27
C GLY A 29 -3.11 3.59 -10.87
N PHE A 30 -3.73 4.31 -9.92
CA PHE A 30 -3.97 3.81 -8.57
C PHE A 30 -4.82 2.53 -8.58
N TYR A 31 -5.86 2.47 -9.42
CA TYR A 31 -6.74 1.30 -9.47
C TYR A 31 -6.01 0.02 -9.92
N PHE A 32 -5.05 0.14 -10.84
CA PHE A 32 -4.24 -0.99 -11.29
C PHE A 32 -3.35 -1.53 -10.18
N ILE A 33 -2.61 -0.65 -9.50
CA ILE A 33 -1.74 -1.04 -8.37
C ILE A 33 -2.58 -1.52 -7.18
N PHE A 34 -3.71 -0.88 -6.89
CA PHE A 34 -4.60 -1.25 -5.80
C PHE A 34 -5.14 -2.68 -5.97
N TRP A 35 -5.63 -3.02 -7.17
CA TRP A 35 -6.12 -4.37 -7.42
C TRP A 35 -4.97 -5.40 -7.42
N GLY A 36 -3.80 -5.02 -7.91
CA GLY A 36 -2.58 -5.84 -7.83
C GLY A 36 -2.21 -6.17 -6.38
N GLU A 37 -2.04 -5.16 -5.53
CA GLU A 37 -1.75 -5.35 -4.10
C GLU A 37 -2.88 -6.11 -3.40
N PHE A 38 -4.15 -5.82 -3.71
CA PHE A 38 -5.28 -6.54 -3.13
C PHE A 38 -5.21 -8.04 -3.45
N ALA A 39 -4.97 -8.39 -4.72
CA ALA A 39 -4.82 -9.77 -5.15
C ALA A 39 -3.65 -10.46 -4.41
N GLU A 40 -2.49 -9.80 -4.30
CA GLU A 40 -1.35 -10.35 -3.57
C GLU A 40 -1.66 -10.62 -2.09
N ARG A 41 -2.32 -9.67 -1.41
CA ARG A 41 -2.71 -9.84 0.01
C ARG A 41 -3.76 -10.92 0.17
N CYS A 42 -4.75 -11.00 -0.73
CA CYS A 42 -5.75 -12.07 -0.72
C CYS A 42 -5.11 -13.45 -0.86
N SER A 43 -4.20 -13.62 -1.82
CA SER A 43 -3.48 -14.88 -2.01
C SER A 43 -2.56 -15.22 -0.83
N TYR A 44 -1.86 -14.23 -0.26
CA TYR A 44 -0.96 -14.45 0.88
C TYR A 44 -1.71 -14.87 2.15
N TYR A 45 -2.79 -14.16 2.51
CA TYR A 45 -3.59 -14.53 3.68
C TYR A 45 -4.37 -15.84 3.45
N GLY A 46 -4.86 -16.08 2.23
CA GLY A 46 -5.51 -17.33 1.85
C GLY A 46 -4.58 -18.53 2.03
N MET A 47 -3.36 -18.47 1.47
CA MET A 47 -2.34 -19.49 1.68
C MET A 47 -2.04 -19.70 3.16
N ARG A 48 -1.89 -18.64 3.95
CA ARG A 48 -1.62 -18.73 5.39
C ARG A 48 -2.74 -19.48 6.14
N ALA A 49 -3.98 -19.33 5.70
CA ALA A 49 -5.13 -19.98 6.31
C ALA A 49 -5.27 -21.46 5.91
N ILE A 50 -5.13 -21.78 4.62
CA ILE A 50 -5.46 -23.13 4.11
C ILE A 50 -4.27 -24.09 4.09
N MET A 51 -3.04 -23.61 3.95
CA MET A 51 -1.86 -24.46 3.77
C MET A 51 -1.57 -25.37 4.99
N PRO A 52 -1.59 -24.87 6.24
CA PRO A 52 -1.38 -25.73 7.41
C PRO A 52 -2.47 -26.80 7.54
N LEU A 53 -3.73 -26.42 7.28
CA LEU A 53 -4.88 -27.34 7.33
C LEU A 53 -4.77 -28.44 6.27
N TYR A 54 -4.28 -28.12 5.08
CA TYR A 54 -4.07 -29.10 4.02
C TYR A 54 -2.97 -30.12 4.36
N LEU A 55 -1.85 -29.64 4.89
CA LEU A 55 -0.69 -30.49 5.23
C LEU A 55 -1.01 -31.50 6.34
N THR A 56 -1.74 -31.07 7.38
CA THR A 56 -2.12 -31.97 8.49
C THR A 56 -3.37 -32.79 8.18
N GLY A 57 -4.35 -32.20 7.50
CA GLY A 57 -5.66 -32.82 7.25
C GLY A 57 -5.68 -33.81 6.08
N VAL A 58 -5.18 -33.42 4.90
CA VAL A 58 -5.27 -34.22 3.68
C VAL A 58 -4.01 -35.06 3.47
N LEU A 59 -2.85 -34.46 3.72
CA LEU A 59 -1.56 -35.11 3.49
C LEU A 59 -1.07 -35.93 4.70
N ALA A 60 -1.79 -35.85 5.83
CA ALA A 60 -1.52 -36.56 7.07
C ALA A 60 -0.05 -36.49 7.53
N PHE A 61 0.61 -35.34 7.29
CA PHE A 61 1.96 -35.13 7.79
C PHE A 61 1.96 -34.95 9.31
N ALA A 62 2.99 -35.46 9.97
CA ALA A 62 3.25 -35.17 11.38
C ALA A 62 3.42 -33.65 11.58
N ASP A 63 2.88 -33.11 12.68
CA ASP A 63 2.85 -31.66 12.95
C ASP A 63 4.22 -30.98 12.82
N ALA A 64 5.28 -31.67 13.25
CA ALA A 64 6.66 -31.21 13.13
C ALA A 64 7.07 -31.02 11.66
N ARG A 65 6.71 -31.97 10.79
CA ARG A 65 7.04 -31.91 9.37
C ARG A 65 6.16 -30.90 8.62
N ALA A 66 4.88 -30.84 8.93
CA ALA A 66 3.95 -29.85 8.36
C ALA A 66 4.41 -28.42 8.65
N SER A 67 4.83 -28.16 9.90
CA SER A 67 5.35 -26.86 10.32
C SER A 67 6.64 -26.48 9.60
N GLN A 68 7.59 -27.41 9.44
CA GLN A 68 8.82 -27.17 8.68
C GLN A 68 8.54 -26.75 7.24
N VAL A 69 7.67 -27.47 6.54
CA VAL A 69 7.32 -27.17 5.14
C VAL A 69 6.61 -25.83 5.03
N TYR A 70 5.67 -25.55 5.94
CA TYR A 70 4.97 -24.28 5.99
C TYR A 70 5.91 -23.08 6.23
N PHE A 71 6.85 -23.17 7.17
CA PHE A 71 7.83 -22.11 7.40
C PHE A 71 8.80 -21.95 6.23
N LEU A 72 9.25 -23.05 5.63
CA LEU A 72 10.11 -23.00 4.45
C LEU A 72 9.42 -22.28 3.28
N PHE A 73 8.16 -22.62 3.01
CA PHE A 73 7.37 -21.94 1.99
C PHE A 73 7.26 -20.44 2.29
N LYS A 74 6.92 -20.08 3.53
CA LYS A 74 6.82 -18.68 3.94
C LYS A 74 8.12 -17.92 3.78
N MET A 75 9.25 -18.50 4.17
CA MET A 75 10.56 -17.86 4.02
C MET A 75 10.88 -17.60 2.54
N SER A 76 10.59 -18.55 1.66
CA SER A 76 10.74 -18.35 0.21
C SER A 76 9.84 -17.24 -0.31
N ALA A 77 8.60 -17.14 0.16
CA ALA A 77 7.69 -16.06 -0.22
C ALA A 77 8.20 -14.67 0.20
N TYR A 78 9.01 -14.56 1.25
CA TYR A 78 9.69 -13.32 1.62
C TYR A 78 11.01 -13.09 0.86
N LEU A 79 11.68 -14.15 0.44
CA LEU A 79 12.96 -14.08 -0.27
C LEU A 79 12.79 -13.76 -1.76
N LEU A 80 11.76 -14.31 -2.41
CA LEU A 80 11.50 -14.10 -3.83
C LEU A 80 11.31 -12.62 -4.22
N PRO A 81 10.55 -11.79 -3.48
CA PRO A 81 10.41 -10.36 -3.78
C PRO A 81 11.74 -9.61 -3.65
N LEU A 82 12.59 -10.01 -2.71
CA LEU A 82 13.93 -9.46 -2.51
C LEU A 82 14.84 -9.76 -3.70
N LEU A 83 14.82 -11.02 -4.16
CA LEU A 83 15.52 -11.45 -5.36
C LEU A 83 14.95 -10.78 -6.63
N GLY A 84 13.62 -10.66 -6.68
CA GLY A 84 12.89 -10.05 -7.79
C GLY A 84 13.19 -8.57 -7.96
N GLY A 85 13.26 -7.82 -6.86
CA GLY A 85 13.70 -6.41 -6.88
C GLY A 85 15.12 -6.27 -7.41
N PHE A 86 16.06 -7.09 -6.92
CA PHE A 86 17.43 -7.09 -7.43
C PHE A 86 17.51 -7.43 -8.93
N LEU A 87 16.70 -8.38 -9.40
CA LEU A 87 16.62 -8.72 -10.83
C LEU A 87 16.00 -7.59 -11.66
N ALA A 88 14.94 -6.95 -11.15
CA ALA A 88 14.28 -5.83 -11.81
C ALA A 88 15.26 -4.67 -12.01
N ASP A 89 16.02 -4.31 -10.97
CA ASP A 89 16.99 -3.22 -10.99
C ASP A 89 18.14 -3.44 -11.97
N ARG A 90 18.53 -4.70 -12.23
CA ARG A 90 19.72 -5.03 -13.03
C ARG A 90 19.43 -5.40 -14.48
N TYR A 91 18.29 -6.02 -14.76
CA TYR A 91 17.99 -6.61 -16.07
C TYR A 91 16.76 -6.02 -16.75
N PHE A 92 15.77 -5.55 -15.99
CA PHE A 92 14.49 -5.09 -16.54
C PHE A 92 14.26 -3.58 -16.35
N GLY A 93 15.27 -2.87 -15.84
CA GLY A 93 15.29 -1.40 -15.78
C GLY A 93 15.04 -0.76 -17.13
#